data_AF-A0A842HK83-F1
#
_entry.id   AF-A0A842HK83-F1
#
_cell.length_a   1.000
_cell.length_b   1.000
_cell.length_c   1.000
_cell.angle_alpha   90.00
_cell.angle_beta   90.00
_cell.angle_gamma   90.00
#
_symmetry.space_group_name_H-M   'P 1'
#
loop_
_entity.id
_entity.type
_entity.pdbx_description
1 polymer ?
#
loop_
_entity_poly.entity_id
_entity_poly.type
_entity_poly.pdbx_seq_one_letter_code
_entity_poly.pdbx_strand_id
1 'polypeptide(L)'
;MEISLPNGTRCDILTDEYAIEVDFADKWAEAIGQSLNYAAQTGRRAAIILIIEKPSHQKYLQRLEGVIESHALPIVVLPYRQGHCFPCDNP
;
A
#
# COMPACT_ATOMS: atom_id res chain seq x y z
N MET A 1 -14.57 -2.24 -5.04
CA MET A 1 -14.94 -3.27 -6.04
C MET A 1 -13.70 -3.41 -6.90
N GLU A 2 -13.14 -4.61 -6.98
CA GLU A 2 -11.95 -4.92 -7.77
C GLU A 2 -12.22 -4.62 -9.26
N ILE A 3 -11.31 -3.92 -9.96
CA ILE A 3 -11.49 -3.49 -11.35
C ILE A 3 -10.43 -4.14 -12.24
N SER A 4 -10.88 -4.87 -13.26
CA SER A 4 -10.00 -5.38 -14.32
C SER A 4 -9.49 -4.26 -15.22
N LEU A 5 -8.18 -4.12 -15.30
CA LEU A 5 -7.49 -3.14 -16.14
C LEU A 5 -7.20 -3.70 -17.55
N PRO A 6 -6.92 -2.83 -18.54
CA PRO A 6 -6.72 -3.24 -19.93
C PRO A 6 -5.58 -4.24 -20.17
N ASN A 7 -4.59 -4.32 -19.27
CA ASN A 7 -3.51 -5.30 -19.34
C ASN A 7 -3.81 -6.63 -18.61
N GLY A 8 -5.04 -6.81 -18.10
CA GLY A 8 -5.46 -8.01 -17.38
C GLY A 8 -5.12 -8.02 -15.88
N THR A 9 -4.45 -6.99 -15.36
CA THR A 9 -4.27 -6.81 -13.91
C THR A 9 -5.54 -6.30 -13.24
N ARG A 10 -5.65 -6.44 -11.92
CA ARG A 10 -6.84 -6.07 -11.16
C ARG A 10 -6.46 -5.06 -10.08
N CYS A 11 -7.04 -3.87 -10.16
CA CYS A 11 -6.87 -2.85 -9.13
C CYS A 11 -7.90 -3.08 -8.03
N ASP A 12 -7.46 -3.15 -6.77
CA ASP A 12 -8.34 -3.43 -5.64
C ASP A 12 -9.41 -2.35 -5.44
N ILE A 13 -8.97 -1.08 -5.46
CA ILE A 13 -9.85 0.08 -5.28
C ILE A 13 -9.42 1.18 -6.24
N LEU A 14 -10.32 1.55 -7.14
CA LEU A 14 -10.18 2.73 -8.00
C LEU A 14 -11.12 3.83 -7.52
N THR A 15 -10.58 5.03 -7.39
CA THR A 15 -11.34 6.25 -7.09
C THR A 15 -11.11 7.28 -8.20
N ASP A 16 -11.77 8.44 -8.10
CA ASP A 16 -11.53 9.54 -9.04
C ASP A 16 -10.12 10.12 -8.95
N GLU A 17 -9.39 9.88 -7.86
CA GLU A 17 -8.05 10.46 -7.66
C GLU A 17 -6.94 9.41 -7.59
N TYR A 18 -7.26 8.22 -7.08
CA TYR A 18 -6.28 7.20 -6.71
C TYR A 18 -6.60 5.83 -7.31
N ALA A 19 -5.54 5.15 -7.74
CA ALA A 19 -5.51 3.71 -7.93
C ALA A 19 -4.80 3.11 -6.71
N ILE A 20 -5.55 2.37 -5.90
CA ILE A 20 -5.13 1.91 -4.59
C ILE A 20 -4.90 0.40 -4.65
N GLU A 21 -3.71 -0.01 -4.21
CA GLU A 21 -3.36 -1.39 -3.90
C GLU A 21 -3.56 -1.67 -2.42
N VAL A 22 -4.15 -2.80 -2.06
CA VAL A 22 -4.38 -3.20 -0.68
C VAL A 22 -3.65 -4.51 -0.42
N ASP A 23 -2.57 -4.47 0.37
CA ASP A 23 -1.75 -5.66 0.58
C ASP A 23 -1.22 -5.79 2.01
N PHE A 24 -0.84 -7.01 2.38
CA PHE A 24 -0.29 -7.28 3.70
C PHE A 24 1.15 -6.75 3.83
N ALA A 25 1.53 -6.37 5.06
CA ALA A 25 2.80 -5.71 5.32
C ALA A 25 4.03 -6.47 4.82
N ASP A 26 4.04 -7.80 4.85
CA ASP A 26 5.14 -8.62 4.35
C ASP A 26 5.34 -8.54 2.82
N LYS A 27 4.31 -8.12 2.09
CA LYS A 27 4.32 -7.89 0.63
C LYS A 27 4.60 -6.44 0.21
N TRP A 28 5.04 -5.59 1.14
CA TRP A 28 5.29 -4.16 0.89
C TRP A 28 6.05 -3.84 -0.41
N ALA A 29 7.03 -4.67 -0.81
CA ALA A 29 7.83 -4.44 -2.00
C ALA A 29 7.04 -4.67 -3.30
N GLU A 30 6.14 -5.66 -3.30
CA GLU A 30 5.27 -5.94 -4.44
C GLU A 30 4.23 -4.82 -4.61
N ALA A 31 3.68 -4.33 -3.49
CA ALA A 31 2.70 -3.25 -3.49
C ALA A 31 3.21 -1.95 -4.15
N ILE A 32 4.53 -1.67 -4.10
CA ILE A 32 5.15 -0.54 -4.83
C ILE A 32 4.96 -0.70 -6.33
N GLY A 33 5.31 -1.87 -6.87
CA GLY A 33 5.22 -2.13 -8.31
C GLY A 33 3.78 -2.12 -8.79
N GLN A 34 2.87 -2.75 -8.03
CA GLN A 34 1.46 -2.84 -8.39
C GLN A 34 0.78 -1.46 -8.37
N SER A 35 0.95 -0.68 -7.30
CA SER A 35 0.34 0.65 -7.18
C SER A 35 0.80 1.61 -8.29
N LEU A 36 2.10 1.61 -8.64
CA LEU A 36 2.63 2.41 -9.74
C LEU A 36 2.09 1.95 -11.11
N ASN A 37 2.01 0.63 -11.33
CA ASN A 37 1.45 0.09 -12.56
C ASN A 37 -0.03 0.46 -12.72
N TYR A 38 -0.82 0.44 -11.64
CA TYR A 38 -2.24 0.82 -11.71
C TYR A 38 -2.42 2.32 -11.93
N ALA A 39 -1.61 3.16 -11.28
CA ALA A 39 -1.56 4.58 -11.56
C ALA A 39 -1.26 4.87 -13.03
N ALA A 40 -0.23 4.21 -13.59
CA ALA A 40 0.15 4.37 -14.99
C ALA A 40 -0.95 3.97 -15.98
N GLN A 41 -1.68 2.89 -15.69
CA GLN A 41 -2.76 2.40 -16.56
C GLN A 41 -4.06 3.22 -16.47
N THR A 42 -4.35 3.77 -15.30
CA THR A 42 -5.62 4.47 -15.04
C THR A 42 -5.50 5.99 -15.17
N GLY A 43 -4.28 6.52 -15.23
CA GLY A 43 -4.01 7.95 -15.17
C GLY A 43 -4.28 8.57 -13.79
N ARG A 44 -4.43 7.75 -12.75
CA ARG A 44 -4.66 8.17 -11.35
C ARG A 44 -3.36 8.18 -10.55
N ARG A 45 -3.40 8.69 -9.33
CA ARG A 45 -2.25 8.69 -8.41
C ARG A 45 -2.11 7.31 -7.74
N ALA A 46 -0.88 6.86 -7.53
CA ALA A 46 -0.61 5.62 -6.84
C ALA A 46 -0.88 5.75 -5.34
N ALA A 47 -1.54 4.77 -4.75
CA ALA A 47 -1.69 4.66 -3.31
C ALA A 47 -1.60 3.19 -2.86
N ILE A 48 -1.16 2.99 -1.63
CA ILE A 48 -1.05 1.68 -0.99
C ILE A 48 -1.74 1.73 0.36
N ILE A 49 -2.70 0.84 0.59
CA ILE A 49 -3.17 0.50 1.93
C ILE A 49 -2.36 -0.69 2.41
N LEU A 50 -1.48 -0.47 3.39
CA LEU A 50 -0.63 -1.53 3.94
C LEU A 50 -1.27 -2.10 5.21
N ILE A 51 -1.69 -3.36 5.17
CA ILE A 51 -2.33 -4.04 6.32
C ILE A 51 -1.25 -4.54 7.29
N ILE A 52 -1.22 -3.96 8.48
CA ILE A 52 -0.29 -4.28 9.56
C ILE A 52 -1.04 -5.07 10.64
N GLU A 53 -0.81 -6.38 10.67
CA GLU A 53 -1.50 -7.29 11.59
C GLU A 53 -0.82 -7.44 12.96
N LYS A 54 0.49 -7.17 13.05
CA LYS A 54 1.30 -7.40 14.26
C LYS A 54 2.28 -6.23 14.47
N PRO A 55 2.66 -5.91 15.72
CA PRO A 55 3.66 -4.88 16.00
C PRO A 55 5.00 -5.12 15.26
N SER A 56 5.42 -6.38 15.16
CA SER A 56 6.65 -6.77 14.44
C SER A 56 6.62 -6.51 12.93
N HIS A 57 5.45 -6.25 12.35
CA HIS A 57 5.29 -5.90 10.94
C HIS A 57 5.54 -4.41 10.67
N GLN A 58 5.65 -3.57 11.71
CA GLN A 58 5.95 -2.14 11.59
C GLN A 58 7.25 -1.87 10.81
N LYS A 59 8.23 -2.80 10.88
CA LYS A 59 9.47 -2.75 10.10
C LYS A 59 9.23 -2.71 8.59
N TYR A 60 8.13 -3.29 8.10
CA TYR A 60 7.82 -3.29 6.67
C TYR A 60 7.26 -1.95 6.21
N LEU A 61 6.47 -1.27 7.05
CA LEU A 61 6.05 0.11 6.79
C LEU A 61 7.27 1.02 6.67
N GLN A 62 8.23 0.92 7.59
CA GLN A 62 9.46 1.71 7.54
C GLN A 62 10.28 1.45 6.27
N ARG A 63 10.34 0.19 5.79
CA ARG A 63 11.00 -0.15 4.53
C ARG A 63 10.27 0.44 3.33
N LEU A 64 8.94 0.35 3.30
CA LEU A 64 8.10 0.93 2.26
C LEU A 64 8.29 2.45 2.16
N GLU A 65 8.13 3.14 3.28
CA GLU A 65 8.31 4.59 3.37
C GLU A 65 9.74 5.00 2.99
N GLY A 66 10.75 4.27 3.48
CA GLY A 66 12.15 4.54 3.15
C GLY A 66 12.46 4.42 1.67
N VAL A 67 11.93 3.40 0.98
CA VAL A 67 12.09 3.25 -0.48
C VAL A 67 11.34 4.33 -1.25
N ILE A 68 10.13 4.68 -0.82
CA ILE A 68 9.35 5.75 -1.44
C ILE A 68 10.09 7.08 -1.34
N GLU A 69 10.60 7.41 -0.15
CA GLU A 69 11.34 8.64 0.09
C GLU A 69 12.66 8.67 -0.67
N SER A 70 13.46 7.59 -0.60
CA SER A 70 14.79 7.54 -1.22
C SER A 70 14.75 7.67 -2.75
N HIS A 71 13.65 7.26 -3.37
CA HIS A 71 13.45 7.33 -4.81
C HIS A 71 12.44 8.41 -5.24
N ALA A 72 11.96 9.23 -4.30
CA ALA A 72 10.93 10.24 -4.54
C ALA A 72 9.72 9.69 -5.32
N LEU A 73 9.26 8.48 -4.95
CA LEU A 73 8.15 7.83 -5.64
C LEU A 73 6.84 8.56 -5.29
N PRO A 74 5.98 8.86 -6.27
CA PRO A 74 4.73 9.59 -6.05
C PRO A 74 3.61 8.65 -5.53
N ILE A 75 3.86 7.97 -4.41
CA ILE A 75 2.96 6.98 -3.81
C ILE A 75 2.47 7.49 -2.46
N VAL A 76 1.15 7.47 -2.25
CA VAL A 76 0.54 7.74 -0.94
C VAL A 76 0.44 6.44 -0.14
N VAL A 77 0.95 6.41 1.09
CA VAL A 77 0.89 5.23 1.98
C VAL A 77 -0.16 5.45 3.06
N LEU A 78 -1.05 4.48 3.22
CA LEU A 78 -2.14 4.45 4.19
C LEU A 78 -2.01 3.18 5.07
N PRO A 79 -1.30 3.24 6.21
CA PRO A 79 -1.17 2.07 7.07
C PRO A 79 -2.50 1.73 7.75
N TYR A 80 -2.99 0.52 7.57
CA TYR A 80 -4.18 -0.01 8.24
C TYR A 80 -3.78 -1.01 9.32
N ARG A 81 -4.06 -0.65 10.58
CA ARG A 81 -3.82 -1.53 11.74
C ARG A 81 -5.18 -2.12 12.15
N GLN A 82 -5.36 -3.43 12.00
CA GLN A 82 -6.58 -4.06 12.51
C GLN A 82 -6.66 -3.86 14.03
N GLY A 83 -7.85 -3.50 14.51
CA GLY A 83 -8.14 -3.11 15.88
C GLY A 83 -8.05 -4.23 16.92
N HIS A 84 -6.89 -4.87 17.04
CA HIS A 84 -6.48 -5.39 18.34
C HIS A 84 -5.92 -4.21 19.13
N CYS A 85 -6.58 -3.85 20.22
CA CYS A 85 -5.95 -3.12 21.31
C CYS A 85 -4.78 -3.98 21.79
N PHE A 86 -3.59 -3.75 21.22
CA PHE A 86 -2.36 -4.32 21.76
C PHE A 86 -2.17 -3.63 23.11
N PRO A 87 -2.16 -4.37 24.24
CA PRO A 87 -1.85 -3.76 25.51
C PRO A 87 -0.52 -3.03 25.33
N CYS A 88 -0.56 -1.74 25.65
CA CYS A 88 0.53 -0.82 25.52
C CYS A 88 1.80 -1.50 26.05
N ASP A 89 2.81 -1.61 25.19
CA ASP A 89 4.17 -1.77 25.65
C ASP A 89 4.40 -0.66 26.68
N ASN A 90 4.57 -1.07 27.94
CA ASN A 90 5.03 -0.23 29.03
C ASN A 90 6.32 -0.88 29.57
N PRO A 91 7.27 -0.06 30.03
CA PRO A 91 8.64 0.03 29.54
C PRO A 91 9.57 -1.15 29.86
#